data_AF-A0A850F386-F1
#
_entry.id   AF-A0A850F386-F1
#
_cell.length_a   1.000
_cell.length_b   1.000
_cell.length_c   1.000
_cell.angle_alpha   90.00
_cell.angle_beta   90.00
_cell.angle_gamma   90.00
#
_symmetry.space_group_name_H-M   'P 1'
#
loop_
_entity.id
_entity.type
_entity.pdbx_description
1 polymer ?
#
loop_
_entity_poly.entity_id
_entity_poly.type
_entity_poly.pdbx_seq_one_letter_code
_entity_poly.pdbx_strand_id
1 'polypeptide(L)'
;MSDKNIDNRRANNILYISAVVGILPLLAIYFLYIYNPQSPLWYSVFNSMQDIPSITSDFNPLMTKAMDLYCKSAPLLAIFFFLVQLRYRKIDKITDRKKILQACVLSPFFYGLYAYLVLWGNLELTIAGRPAKYMAESNFTLLVFYSLLYIGTYFMTFGICLQPLLVHKLWKER
;
A
#
# COMPACT_ATOMS: atom_id res chain seq x y z
N MET A 1 -21.42 -17.36 20.27
CA MET A 1 -20.30 -16.53 19.77
C MET A 1 -20.67 -15.07 20.07
N SER A 2 -19.85 -14.32 20.81
CA SER A 2 -20.19 -12.93 21.18
C SER A 2 -20.36 -12.04 19.94
N ASP A 3 -21.35 -11.16 19.93
CA ASP A 3 -21.60 -10.17 18.88
C ASP A 3 -20.34 -9.34 18.52
N LYS A 4 -19.48 -9.11 19.52
CA LYS A 4 -18.16 -8.47 19.35
C LYS A 4 -17.20 -9.24 18.43
N ASN A 5 -17.17 -10.57 18.53
CA ASN A 5 -16.31 -11.41 17.69
C ASN A 5 -16.80 -11.42 16.23
N ILE A 6 -18.11 -11.27 16.01
CA ILE A 6 -18.70 -11.21 14.67
C ILE A 6 -18.30 -9.91 13.98
N ASP A 7 -18.38 -8.77 14.67
CA ASP A 7 -18.01 -7.47 14.13
C ASP A 7 -16.51 -7.34 13.83
N ASN A 8 -15.64 -7.83 14.74
CA ASN A 8 -14.20 -7.82 14.51
C ASN A 8 -13.80 -8.76 13.35
N ARG A 9 -14.47 -9.90 13.20
CA ARG A 9 -14.27 -10.78 12.05
C ARG A 9 -14.69 -10.09 10.74
N ARG A 10 -15.83 -9.39 10.73
CA ARG A 10 -16.28 -8.61 9.57
C ARG A 10 -15.29 -7.51 9.21
N ALA A 11 -14.78 -6.78 10.20
CA ALA A 11 -13.75 -5.77 10.00
C ALA A 11 -12.51 -6.38 9.32
N ASN A 12 -11.96 -7.47 9.85
CA ASN A 12 -10.79 -8.12 9.26
C ASN A 12 -11.05 -8.64 7.84
N ASN A 13 -12.24 -9.21 7.58
CA ASN A 13 -12.61 -9.64 6.24
C ASN A 13 -12.66 -8.48 5.25
N ILE A 14 -13.25 -7.34 5.62
CA ILE A 14 -13.27 -6.12 4.78
C ILE A 14 -11.84 -5.68 4.45
N LEU A 15 -10.93 -5.72 5.43
CA LEU A 15 -9.53 -5.35 5.24
C LEU A 15 -8.81 -6.28 4.26
N TYR A 16 -8.97 -7.60 4.40
CA TYR A 16 -8.32 -8.54 3.49
C TYR A 16 -8.91 -8.48 2.08
N ILE A 17 -10.24 -8.38 1.96
CA ILE A 17 -10.92 -8.26 0.66
C ILE A 17 -10.50 -6.97 -0.04
N SER A 18 -10.47 -5.84 0.67
CA SER A 18 -10.04 -4.56 0.09
C SER A 18 -8.58 -4.57 -0.36
N ALA A 19 -7.68 -5.23 0.39
CA ALA A 19 -6.30 -5.41 -0.04
C ALA A 19 -6.20 -6.23 -1.33
N VAL A 20 -6.97 -7.32 -1.45
CA VAL A 20 -7.00 -8.16 -2.67
C VAL A 20 -7.62 -7.42 -3.86
N VAL A 21 -8.74 -6.74 -3.65
CA VAL A 21 -9.41 -5.92 -4.68
C VAL A 21 -8.47 -4.82 -5.18
N GLY A 22 -7.67 -4.24 -4.28
CA GLY A 22 -6.65 -3.25 -4.62
C GLY A 22 -5.56 -3.76 -5.57
N ILE A 23 -5.36 -5.07 -5.71
CA ILE A 23 -4.38 -5.66 -6.65
C ILE A 23 -4.97 -5.79 -8.06
N LEU A 24 -6.29 -5.82 -8.21
CA LEU A 24 -6.94 -6.04 -9.52
C LEU A 24 -6.51 -5.02 -10.59
N PRO A 25 -6.37 -3.71 -10.30
CA PRO A 25 -5.89 -2.76 -11.28
C PRO A 25 -4.43 -3.00 -11.71
N LEU A 26 -3.56 -3.51 -10.83
CA LEU A 26 -2.19 -3.89 -11.22
C LEU A 26 -2.21 -5.06 -12.20
N LEU A 27 -3.08 -6.05 -11.97
CA LEU A 27 -3.29 -7.15 -12.92
C LEU A 27 -3.83 -6.65 -14.26
N ALA A 28 -4.77 -5.70 -14.24
CA ALA A 28 -5.31 -5.09 -15.45
C ALA A 28 -4.22 -4.37 -16.25
N ILE A 29 -3.39 -3.55 -15.59
CA ILE A 29 -2.24 -2.86 -16.22
C ILE A 29 -1.29 -3.88 -16.86
N TYR A 30 -0.96 -4.95 -16.15
CA TYR A 30 -0.10 -6.02 -16.65
C TYR A 30 -0.65 -6.70 -17.90
N PHE A 31 -1.92 -7.15 -17.87
CA PHE A 31 -2.53 -7.80 -19.03
C PHE A 31 -2.68 -6.84 -20.21
N LEU A 32 -3.15 -5.61 -19.98
CA LEU A 32 -3.29 -4.61 -21.04
C LEU A 32 -1.95 -4.32 -21.72
N TYR A 33 -0.85 -4.29 -20.95
CA TYR A 33 0.48 -4.09 -21.51
C TYR A 33 0.97 -5.29 -22.33
N ILE A 34 0.76 -6.53 -21.85
CA ILE A 34 1.18 -7.74 -22.57
C ILE A 34 0.42 -7.92 -23.90
N TYR A 35 -0.89 -7.64 -23.90
CA TYR A 35 -1.72 -7.81 -25.09
C TYR A 35 -1.59 -6.64 -26.09
N ASN A 36 -1.31 -5.41 -25.63
CA ASN A 36 -1.23 -4.23 -26.48
C ASN A 36 -0.15 -3.23 -26.03
N PRO A 37 1.14 -3.59 -26.14
CA PRO A 37 2.25 -2.76 -25.67
C PRO A 37 2.44 -1.48 -26.50
N GLN A 38 2.04 -1.49 -27.78
CA GLN A 38 2.23 -0.37 -28.71
C GLN A 38 1.03 0.60 -28.78
N SER A 39 0.05 0.46 -27.88
CA SER A 39 -1.11 1.35 -27.89
C SER A 39 -0.69 2.82 -27.62
N PRO A 40 -1.16 3.80 -28.41
CA PRO A 40 -0.90 5.22 -28.20
C PRO A 40 -1.32 5.73 -26.81
N LEU A 41 -2.27 5.04 -26.17
CA LEU A 41 -2.74 5.35 -24.82
C LEU A 41 -1.59 5.30 -23.81
N TRP A 42 -0.69 4.32 -23.91
CA TRP A 42 0.44 4.19 -22.98
C TRP A 42 1.42 5.36 -23.09
N TYR A 43 1.70 5.82 -24.32
CA TYR A 43 2.56 6.98 -24.55
C TYR A 43 1.95 8.28 -24.02
N SER A 44 0.64 8.47 -24.19
CA SER A 44 -0.07 9.63 -23.66
C SER A 44 -0.07 9.66 -22.12
N VAL A 45 -0.36 8.51 -21.52
CA VAL A 45 -0.32 8.29 -20.06
C VAL A 45 1.10 8.53 -19.53
N PHE A 46 2.12 7.98 -20.19
CA PHE A 46 3.52 8.15 -19.79
C PHE A 46 4.01 9.59 -19.89
N ASN A 47 3.70 10.28 -20.99
CA ASN A 47 4.06 11.69 -21.17
C ASN A 47 3.42 12.58 -20.11
N SER A 48 2.18 12.29 -19.72
CA SER A 48 1.48 13.00 -18.64
C SER A 48 2.07 12.71 -17.25
N MET A 49 2.90 11.68 -17.12
CA MET A 49 3.47 11.22 -15.85
C MET A 49 4.97 11.47 -15.75
N GLN A 50 5.63 12.04 -16.77
CA GLN A 50 7.09 12.15 -16.81
C GLN A 50 7.68 12.82 -15.56
N ASP A 51 7.05 13.89 -15.08
CA ASP A 51 7.50 14.70 -13.94
C ASP A 51 7.22 14.07 -12.57
N ILE A 52 6.41 13.00 -12.51
CA ILE A 52 6.09 12.35 -11.24
C ILE A 52 7.27 11.43 -10.88
N PRO A 53 7.86 11.59 -9.68
CA PRO A 53 8.95 10.72 -9.27
C PRO A 53 8.43 9.29 -9.22
N SER A 54 9.19 8.28 -9.64
CA SER A 54 8.68 6.90 -9.65
C SER A 54 9.77 5.87 -9.50
N ILE A 55 9.40 4.72 -8.94
CA ILE A 55 10.27 3.55 -8.91
C ILE A 55 10.12 2.83 -10.24
N THR A 56 11.12 2.90 -11.12
CA THR A 56 11.05 2.40 -12.51
C THR A 56 12.07 1.31 -12.78
N SER A 57 11.82 0.46 -13.78
CA SER A 57 12.78 -0.54 -14.28
C SER A 57 13.11 -0.27 -15.74
N ASP A 58 14.39 -0.29 -16.10
CA ASP A 58 14.83 -0.15 -17.50
C ASP A 58 14.36 -1.28 -18.39
N PHE A 59 13.99 -2.43 -17.80
CA PHE A 59 13.43 -3.55 -18.55
C PHE A 59 12.09 -3.16 -19.20
N ASN A 60 11.26 -2.37 -18.51
CA ASN A 60 9.95 -1.99 -19.00
C ASN A 60 9.45 -0.67 -18.36
N PRO A 61 9.95 0.49 -18.81
CA PRO A 61 9.75 1.78 -18.13
C PRO A 61 8.28 2.25 -18.17
N LEU A 62 7.56 1.95 -19.25
CA LEU A 62 6.15 2.32 -19.43
C LEU A 62 5.24 1.62 -18.43
N MET A 63 5.35 0.29 -18.36
CA MET A 63 4.53 -0.53 -17.47
C MET A 63 4.83 -0.25 -16.00
N THR A 64 6.12 -0.17 -15.65
CA THR A 64 6.56 0.04 -14.27
C THR A 64 6.13 1.39 -13.72
N LYS A 65 6.19 2.45 -14.54
CA LYS A 65 5.74 3.78 -14.13
C LYS A 65 4.24 3.84 -13.85
N ALA A 66 3.42 3.18 -14.68
CA ALA A 66 1.98 3.10 -14.45
C ALA A 66 1.63 2.31 -13.17
N MET A 67 2.34 1.20 -12.93
CA MET A 67 2.17 0.38 -11.71
C MET A 67 2.60 1.15 -10.45
N ASP A 68 3.73 1.86 -10.51
CA ASP A 68 4.22 2.68 -9.39
C ASP A 68 3.25 3.81 -9.04
N LEU A 69 2.75 4.53 -10.05
CA LEU A 69 1.77 5.59 -9.83
C LEU A 69 0.50 5.05 -9.16
N TYR A 70 0.02 3.88 -9.60
CA TYR A 70 -1.10 3.23 -8.95
C TYR A 70 -0.77 2.83 -7.49
N CYS A 71 0.46 2.38 -7.19
CA CYS A 71 0.89 2.11 -5.82
C CYS A 71 0.82 3.35 -4.91
N LYS A 72 1.03 4.56 -5.47
CA LYS A 72 0.87 5.81 -4.71
C LYS A 72 -0.57 6.14 -4.36
N SER A 73 -1.55 5.51 -5.01
CA SER A 73 -2.95 5.61 -4.61
C SER A 73 -3.32 4.68 -3.44
N ALA A 74 -2.46 3.69 -3.11
CA ALA A 74 -2.72 2.73 -2.04
C ALA A 74 -3.03 3.36 -0.66
N PRO A 75 -2.33 4.44 -0.23
CA PRO A 75 -2.66 5.13 1.02
C PRO A 75 -4.07 5.71 1.04
N LEU A 76 -4.54 6.27 -0.08
CA LEU A 76 -5.89 6.83 -0.20
C LEU A 76 -6.95 5.73 -0.02
N LEU A 77 -6.75 4.59 -0.69
CA LEU A 77 -7.65 3.44 -0.55
C LEU A 77 -7.65 2.90 0.89
N ALA A 78 -6.47 2.81 1.51
CA ALA A 78 -6.32 2.36 2.90
C ALA A 78 -7.07 3.27 3.89
N ILE A 79 -6.95 4.59 3.72
CA ILE A 79 -7.67 5.57 4.55
C ILE A 79 -9.18 5.43 4.34
N PHE A 80 -9.64 5.32 3.09
CA PHE A 80 -11.06 5.15 2.78
C PHE A 80 -11.66 3.92 3.47
N PHE A 81 -11.04 2.75 3.31
CA PHE A 81 -11.52 1.53 3.96
C PHE A 81 -11.35 1.55 5.47
N PHE A 82 -10.31 2.21 5.99
CA PHE A 82 -10.17 2.43 7.43
C PHE A 82 -11.39 3.17 7.99
N LEU A 83 -11.81 4.27 7.36
CA LEU A 83 -13.00 5.03 7.77
C LEU A 83 -14.28 4.19 7.75
N VAL A 84 -14.48 3.36 6.73
CA VAL A 84 -15.61 2.41 6.67
C VAL A 84 -15.55 1.41 7.82
N GLN A 85 -14.35 0.90 8.13
CA GLN A 85 -14.15 -0.11 9.15
C GLN A 85 -14.32 0.42 10.59
N LEU A 86 -14.18 1.74 10.81
CA LEU A 86 -14.36 2.36 12.13
C LEU A 86 -15.68 1.99 12.80
N ARG A 87 -16.75 1.79 12.00
CA ARG A 87 -18.09 1.44 12.49
C ARG A 87 -18.19 0.03 13.05
N TYR A 88 -17.32 -0.88 12.60
CA TYR A 88 -17.36 -2.30 12.95
C TYR A 88 -16.27 -2.70 13.96
N ARG A 89 -15.25 -1.85 14.17
CA ARG A 89 -14.08 -2.25 14.96
C ARG A 89 -14.29 -2.06 16.47
N LYS A 90 -14.60 -3.16 17.15
CA LYS A 90 -14.73 -3.21 18.62
C LYS A 90 -13.39 -3.63 19.24
N ILE A 91 -12.58 -2.65 19.60
CA ILE A 91 -11.28 -2.85 20.28
C ILE A 91 -11.48 -3.50 21.65
N ASP A 92 -10.63 -4.47 21.99
CA ASP A 92 -10.58 -5.13 23.31
C ASP A 92 -9.78 -4.34 24.34
N LYS A 93 -9.90 -4.74 25.62
CA LYS A 93 -9.09 -4.18 26.70
C LYS A 93 -7.62 -4.24 26.31
N ILE A 94 -6.98 -3.08 26.34
CA ILE A 94 -5.58 -2.96 25.98
C ILE A 94 -4.73 -3.31 27.21
N THR A 95 -4.01 -4.42 27.10
CA THR A 95 -3.19 -4.96 28.18
C THR A 95 -1.92 -4.13 28.46
N ASP A 96 -1.34 -3.46 27.44
CA ASP A 96 0.01 -2.90 27.55
C ASP A 96 0.14 -1.45 27.04
N ARG A 97 -0.23 -0.50 27.91
CA ARG A 97 -0.37 0.94 27.58
C ARG A 97 0.92 1.60 27.11
N LYS A 98 2.05 1.29 27.76
CA LYS A 98 3.36 1.91 27.46
C LYS A 98 3.82 1.58 26.03
N LYS A 99 3.62 0.33 25.61
CA LYS A 99 3.97 -0.12 24.25
C LYS A 99 3.12 0.56 23.18
N ILE A 100 1.82 0.76 23.43
CA ILE A 100 0.95 1.47 22.47
C ILE A 100 1.35 2.94 22.34
N LEU A 101 1.66 3.60 23.45
CA LEU A 101 2.12 5.00 23.43
C LEU A 101 3.45 5.13 22.67
N GLN A 102 4.41 4.25 22.94
CA GLN A 102 5.69 4.23 22.23
C GLN A 102 5.50 3.96 20.73
N ALA A 103 4.64 3.00 20.37
CA ALA A 103 4.32 2.71 18.98
C ALA A 103 3.69 3.92 18.27
N CYS A 104 2.82 4.68 18.94
CA CYS A 104 2.17 5.87 18.38
C CYS A 104 3.15 7.03 18.11
N VAL A 105 4.24 7.12 18.86
CA VAL A 105 5.28 8.15 18.66
C VAL A 105 6.31 7.70 17.62
N LEU A 106 6.68 6.42 17.60
CA LEU A 106 7.71 5.91 16.70
C LEU A 106 7.18 5.63 15.28
N SER A 107 5.92 5.22 15.16
CA SER A 107 5.33 4.84 13.87
C SER A 107 5.24 5.96 12.83
N PRO A 108 4.94 7.23 13.16
CA PRO A 108 4.87 8.28 12.16
C PRO A 108 6.26 8.60 11.61
N PHE A 109 7.30 8.49 12.45
CA PHE A 109 8.68 8.67 12.03
C PHE A 109 9.11 7.56 11.05
N PHE A 110 8.85 6.31 11.40
CA PHE A 110 9.15 5.17 10.53
C PHE A 110 8.38 5.24 9.20
N TYR A 111 7.11 5.63 9.25
CA TYR A 111 6.32 5.80 8.04
C TYR A 111 6.72 7.01 7.20
N GLY A 112 7.12 8.11 7.83
CA GLY A 112 7.65 9.28 7.12
C GLY A 112 8.88 8.89 6.30
N LEU A 113 9.80 8.12 6.88
CA LEU A 113 10.96 7.57 6.17
C LEU A 113 10.53 6.62 5.05
N TYR A 114 9.59 5.71 5.32
CA TYR A 114 9.06 4.79 4.31
C TYR A 114 8.41 5.53 3.14
N ALA A 115 7.52 6.49 3.42
CA ALA A 115 6.82 7.28 2.42
C ALA A 115 7.82 8.11 1.59
N TYR A 116 8.82 8.70 2.23
CA TYR A 116 9.87 9.42 1.53
C TYR A 116 10.62 8.52 0.53
N LEU A 117 11.06 7.34 0.97
CA LEU A 117 11.84 6.43 0.13
C LEU A 117 11.00 5.74 -0.96
N VAL A 118 9.77 5.34 -0.64
CA VAL A 118 8.95 4.47 -1.50
C VAL A 118 7.90 5.25 -2.30
N LEU A 119 7.25 6.26 -1.70
CA LEU A 119 6.20 7.04 -2.39
C LEU A 119 6.75 8.29 -3.10
N TRP A 120 7.85 8.86 -2.63
CA TRP A 120 8.47 10.05 -3.23
C TRP A 120 9.86 9.81 -3.81
N GLY A 121 10.42 8.61 -3.65
CA GLY A 121 11.72 8.26 -4.19
C GLY A 121 11.71 8.07 -5.71
N ASN A 122 12.78 8.54 -6.35
CA ASN A 122 13.16 8.15 -7.71
C ASN A 122 14.16 7.01 -7.60
N LEU A 123 13.70 5.76 -7.72
CA LEU A 123 14.56 4.59 -7.60
C LEU A 123 14.49 3.78 -8.89
N GLU A 124 15.65 3.54 -9.51
CA GLU A 124 15.75 2.62 -10.64
C GLU A 124 16.03 1.20 -10.12
N LEU A 125 15.07 0.28 -10.30
CA LEU A 125 15.18 -1.10 -9.80
C LEU A 125 16.36 -1.87 -10.42
N THR A 126 16.72 -1.54 -11.66
CA THR A 126 17.79 -2.18 -12.43
C THR A 126 19.18 -1.85 -11.90
N ILE A 127 19.32 -0.68 -11.27
CA ILE A 127 20.57 -0.21 -10.61
C ILE A 127 20.54 -0.52 -9.11
N ALA A 128 19.36 -0.73 -8.53
CA ALA A 128 19.20 -1.10 -7.14
C ALA A 128 19.83 -2.48 -6.82
N GLY A 129 20.16 -2.70 -5.54
CA GLY A 129 20.93 -3.88 -5.08
C GLY A 129 20.36 -5.23 -5.53
N ARG A 130 21.19 -6.28 -5.45
CA ARG A 130 20.93 -7.64 -5.98
C ARG A 130 19.47 -8.16 -5.94
N PRO A 131 18.70 -8.06 -4.83
CA PRO A 131 17.31 -8.55 -4.82
C PRO A 131 16.36 -7.76 -5.74
N ALA A 132 16.52 -6.44 -5.87
CA ALA A 132 15.70 -5.61 -6.75
C ALA A 132 15.99 -5.88 -8.23
N LYS A 133 17.26 -6.17 -8.56
CA LYS A 133 17.67 -6.57 -9.90
C LYS A 133 16.99 -7.85 -10.37
N TYR A 134 16.93 -8.90 -9.54
CA TYR A 134 16.21 -10.13 -9.88
C TYR A 134 14.69 -9.89 -10.08
N MET A 135 14.13 -8.90 -9.38
CA MET A 135 12.72 -8.54 -9.55
C MET A 135 12.44 -7.76 -10.83
N ALA A 136 13.47 -7.18 -11.44
CA ALA A 136 13.40 -6.42 -12.68
C ALA A 136 13.62 -7.26 -13.97
N GLU A 137 13.90 -8.57 -13.86
CA GLU A 137 14.28 -9.43 -15.00
C GLU A 137 13.09 -9.96 -15.83
N SER A 138 11.86 -9.85 -15.33
CA SER A 138 10.66 -10.36 -16.01
C SER A 138 9.45 -9.49 -15.71
N ASN A 139 8.55 -9.35 -16.68
CA ASN A 139 7.28 -8.66 -16.50
C ASN A 139 6.47 -9.25 -15.34
N PHE A 140 6.50 -10.58 -15.16
CA PHE A 140 5.79 -11.25 -14.07
C PHE A 140 6.41 -10.91 -12.70
N THR A 141 7.73 -10.89 -12.60
CA THR A 141 8.40 -10.56 -11.34
C THR A 141 8.22 -9.09 -10.97
N LEU A 142 8.16 -8.19 -11.96
CA LEU A 142 7.77 -6.79 -11.77
C LEU A 142 6.35 -6.68 -11.19
N LEU A 143 5.38 -7.42 -11.75
CA LEU A 143 4.01 -7.44 -11.21
C LEU A 143 3.98 -7.89 -9.74
N VAL A 144 4.75 -8.93 -9.40
CA VAL A 144 4.86 -9.42 -8.00
C VAL A 144 5.46 -8.33 -7.11
N PHE A 145 6.52 -7.65 -7.55
CA PHE A 145 7.14 -6.56 -6.82
C PHE A 145 6.17 -5.41 -6.54
N TYR A 146 5.49 -4.89 -7.56
CA TYR A 146 4.53 -3.79 -7.38
C TYR A 146 3.31 -4.22 -6.55
N SER A 147 2.88 -5.48 -6.66
CA SER A 147 1.82 -6.01 -5.80
C SER A 147 2.25 -6.04 -4.33
N LEU A 148 3.48 -6.45 -4.04
CA LEU A 148 4.04 -6.42 -2.68
C LEU A 148 4.22 -5.00 -2.16
N LEU A 149 4.68 -4.06 -3.01
CA LEU A 149 4.75 -2.64 -2.66
C LEU A 149 3.37 -2.08 -2.33
N TYR A 150 2.37 -2.38 -3.15
CA TYR A 150 0.99 -1.95 -2.95
C TYR A 150 0.43 -2.47 -1.62
N ILE A 151 0.53 -3.79 -1.39
CA ILE A 151 0.07 -4.44 -0.15
C ILE A 151 0.81 -3.84 1.05
N GLY A 152 2.15 -3.75 0.98
CA GLY A 152 2.96 -3.18 2.05
C GLY A 152 2.53 -1.75 2.39
N THR A 153 2.39 -0.89 1.38
CA THR A 153 1.93 0.49 1.54
C THR A 153 0.54 0.54 2.18
N TYR A 154 -0.39 -0.29 1.70
CA TYR A 154 -1.76 -0.37 2.19
C TYR A 154 -1.82 -0.72 3.68
N PHE A 155 -1.13 -1.80 4.09
CA PHE A 155 -1.10 -2.25 5.49
C PHE A 155 -0.37 -1.27 6.41
N MET A 156 0.73 -0.67 5.94
CA MET A 156 1.48 0.33 6.71
C MET A 156 0.61 1.57 6.98
N THR A 157 -0.03 2.11 5.95
CA THR A 157 -0.96 3.24 6.08
C THR A 157 -2.08 2.91 7.06
N PHE A 158 -2.71 1.75 6.88
CA PHE A 158 -3.80 1.30 7.73
C PHE A 158 -3.38 1.14 9.20
N GLY A 159 -2.18 0.60 9.46
CA GLY A 159 -1.62 0.45 10.80
C GLY A 159 -1.44 1.78 11.52
N ILE A 160 -0.99 2.81 10.80
CA ILE A 160 -0.80 4.17 11.36
C ILE A 160 -2.12 4.83 11.67
N CYS A 161 -3.13 4.66 10.80
CA CYS A 161 -4.47 5.18 11.08
C CYS A 161 -5.09 4.53 12.33
N LEU A 162 -4.78 3.26 12.60
CA LEU A 162 -5.31 2.53 13.76
C LEU A 162 -4.74 3.01 15.10
N GLN A 163 -3.45 3.33 15.15
CA GLN A 163 -2.74 3.67 16.38
C GLN A 163 -3.33 4.84 17.19
N PRO A 164 -3.64 6.02 16.61
CA PRO A 164 -4.24 7.11 17.37
C PRO A 164 -5.63 6.74 17.92
N LEU A 165 -6.37 5.87 17.23
CA LEU A 165 -7.67 5.41 17.70
C LEU A 165 -7.56 4.47 18.92
N LEU A 166 -6.53 3.62 18.95
CA LEU A 166 -6.19 2.80 20.12
C LEU A 166 -5.84 3.70 21.32
N VAL A 167 -5.04 4.74 21.11
CA VAL A 167 -4.66 5.71 22.15
C VAL A 167 -5.85 6.51 22.66
N HIS A 168 -6.74 6.97 21.78
CA HIS A 168 -7.94 7.71 22.18
C HIS A 168 -8.87 6.86 23.08
N LYS A 169 -9.09 5.58 22.72
CA LYS A 169 -9.88 4.67 23.57
C LYS A 169 -9.20 4.40 24.91
N LEU A 170 -7.88 4.22 24.95
CA LEU A 170 -7.12 4.10 26.19
C LEU A 170 -7.32 5.27 27.14
N TRP A 171 -7.36 6.49 26.59
CA TRP A 171 -7.55 7.70 27.38
C TRP A 171 -8.97 7.78 27.95
N LYS A 172 -9.99 7.40 27.18
CA LYS A 172 -11.41 7.43 27.58
C LYS A 172 -11.80 6.37 28.62
N GLU A 173 -11.01 5.30 28.77
CA GLU A 173 -11.18 4.31 29.85
C GLU A 173 -10.59 4.77 31.21
N ARG A 174 -10.05 6.00 31.32
CA ARG A 174 -9.76 6.67 32.60
C ARG A 174 -10.99 7.39 33.11
#